data_AF-A0A6J4MSC4-F1
#
_entry.id   AF-A0A6J4MSC4-F1
#
_cell.length_a   1.000
_cell.length_b   1.000
_cell.length_c   1.000
_cell.angle_alpha   90.00
_cell.angle_beta   90.00
_cell.angle_gamma   90.00
#
_symmetry.space_group_name_H-M   'P 1'
#
loop_
_entity.id
_entity.type
_entity.pdbx_description
1 polymer ?
#
loop_
_entity_poly.entity_id
_entity_poly.type
_entity_poly.pdbx_seq_one_letter_code
_entity_poly.pdbx_strand_id
1 'polypeptide(L)'
;MPKHNAFLHIGPGVLGVASTHAALVDNHTLARAGLAVPRLDAAHMQHADLEIRRLHQEAGLRRKDVEGAWAEVCRQAYRAKRDVVISQPGLVEATDDQAALAYDGLFGFRVHLVLTPPAVPDDLEAAFGPWTRLVRKQGRRFVVPVGAGMAPTVFAGELARLAHDVRRERAERALLKRARRAKPSAA
;
A
#
# COMPACT_ATOMS: atom_id res chain seq x y z
N MET A 1 12.93 -12.81 -6.65
CA MET A 1 12.15 -12.64 -5.40
C MET A 1 12.08 -11.17 -5.05
N PRO A 2 10.90 -10.62 -4.69
CA PRO A 2 10.79 -9.23 -4.27
C PRO A 2 11.64 -8.98 -3.02
N LYS A 3 12.46 -7.93 -3.07
CA LYS A 3 13.38 -7.58 -1.99
C LYS A 3 12.63 -6.83 -0.89
N HIS A 4 11.77 -5.89 -1.27
CA HIS A 4 11.07 -4.98 -0.38
C HIS A 4 9.55 -5.18 -0.43
N ASN A 5 8.87 -4.73 0.62
CA ASN A 5 7.41 -4.69 0.72
C ASN A 5 6.88 -3.34 0.24
N ALA A 6 5.71 -3.34 -0.40
CA ALA A 6 4.93 -2.13 -0.64
C ALA A 6 3.59 -2.27 0.09
N PHE A 7 3.32 -1.35 1.02
CA PHE A 7 2.04 -1.24 1.71
C PHE A 7 1.20 -0.21 0.97
N LEU A 8 0.27 -0.68 0.14
CA LEU A 8 -0.64 0.15 -0.62
C LEU A 8 -1.91 0.35 0.21
N HIS A 9 -2.10 1.55 0.71
CA HIS A 9 -3.29 1.98 1.41
C HIS A 9 -4.37 2.42 0.40
N ILE A 10 -5.55 1.83 0.54
CA ILE A 10 -6.78 2.12 -0.22
C ILE A 10 -7.94 2.26 0.77
N GLY A 11 -9.03 2.90 0.35
CA GLY A 11 -10.20 3.14 1.18
C GLY A 11 -10.20 4.54 1.77
N PRO A 12 -11.19 4.89 2.61
CA PRO A 12 -11.30 6.19 3.23
C PRO A 12 -9.95 6.74 3.75
N GLY A 13 -9.65 7.97 3.32
CA GLY A 13 -8.50 8.70 3.85
C GLY A 13 -8.63 8.95 5.35
N VAL A 14 -7.50 9.11 6.01
CA VAL A 14 -7.47 9.53 7.42
C VAL A 14 -8.07 10.93 7.54
N LEU A 15 -8.98 11.12 8.50
CA LEU A 15 -9.71 12.38 8.69
C LEU A 15 -8.80 13.50 9.20
N GLY A 16 -9.23 14.76 8.98
CA GLY A 16 -8.53 15.94 9.49
C GLY A 16 -7.29 16.36 8.68
N VAL A 17 -7.03 15.72 7.54
CA VAL A 17 -5.97 16.12 6.60
C VAL A 17 -6.47 16.15 5.17
N ALA A 18 -5.97 17.10 4.37
CA ALA A 18 -6.31 17.20 2.95
C ALA A 18 -5.76 16.04 2.12
N SER A 19 -4.62 15.46 2.53
CA SER A 19 -4.01 14.29 1.91
C SER A 19 -3.40 13.40 2.97
N THR A 20 -3.92 12.17 3.06
CA THR A 20 -3.32 11.14 3.92
C THR A 20 -1.87 10.88 3.51
N HIS A 21 -1.56 10.86 2.21
CA HIS A 21 -0.19 10.60 1.76
C HIS A 21 0.77 11.69 2.24
N ALA A 22 0.43 12.97 2.03
CA ALA A 22 1.25 14.09 2.48
C ALA A 22 1.49 14.06 3.99
N ALA A 23 0.46 13.70 4.78
CA ALA A 23 0.57 13.57 6.23
C ALA A 23 1.52 12.45 6.70
N LEU A 24 1.82 11.47 5.82
CA LEU A 24 2.73 10.37 6.12
C LEU A 24 4.18 10.64 5.68
N VAL A 25 4.44 11.57 4.75
CA VAL A 25 5.76 11.79 4.12
C VAL A 25 6.87 12.04 5.14
N ASP A 26 6.63 12.89 6.13
CA ASP A 26 7.60 13.25 7.18
C ASP A 26 7.27 12.62 8.53
N ASN A 27 6.47 11.54 8.53
CA ASN A 27 6.10 10.88 9.76
C ASN A 27 7.28 10.11 10.38
N HIS A 28 7.73 10.57 11.54
CA HIS A 28 8.88 9.99 12.25
C HIS A 28 8.67 8.52 12.66
N THR A 29 7.43 8.10 12.93
CA THR A 29 7.11 6.71 13.30
C THR A 29 7.40 5.77 12.13
N LEU A 30 7.00 6.15 10.91
CA LEU A 30 7.29 5.37 9.71
C LEU A 30 8.79 5.31 9.43
N ALA A 31 9.48 6.45 9.53
CA ALA A 31 10.93 6.51 9.33
C ALA A 31 11.69 5.62 10.32
N ARG A 32 11.33 5.65 11.61
CA ARG A 32 11.89 4.77 12.65
C ARG A 32 11.59 3.29 12.40
N ALA A 33 10.43 2.99 11.82
CA ALA A 33 10.07 1.64 11.38
C ALA A 33 10.78 1.23 10.07
N GLY A 34 11.67 2.05 9.51
CA GLY A 34 12.38 1.75 8.25
C GLY A 34 11.49 1.75 7.01
N LEU A 35 10.32 2.38 7.09
CA LEU A 35 9.41 2.58 5.97
C LEU A 35 9.74 3.92 5.29
N ALA A 36 9.71 3.93 3.96
CA ALA A 36 9.73 5.16 3.18
C ALA A 36 8.33 5.50 2.69
N VAL A 37 8.12 6.79 2.45
CA VAL A 37 6.94 7.30 1.75
C VAL A 37 7.46 8.09 0.55
N PRO A 38 6.99 7.83 -0.69
CA PRO A 38 7.30 8.68 -1.83
C PRO A 38 7.10 10.16 -1.52
N ARG A 39 8.12 10.99 -1.80
CA ARG A 39 8.06 12.44 -1.55
C ARG A 39 7.45 13.14 -2.76
N LEU A 40 6.14 13.08 -2.86
CA LEU A 40 5.34 13.75 -3.91
C LEU A 40 4.27 14.61 -3.23
N ASP A 41 3.93 15.74 -3.85
CA ASP A 41 2.90 16.62 -3.31
C ASP A 41 1.49 16.03 -3.48
N ALA A 42 0.51 16.65 -2.82
CA ALA A 42 -0.87 16.17 -2.84
C ALA A 42 -1.48 16.20 -4.24
N ALA A 43 -1.13 17.18 -5.08
CA ALA A 43 -1.65 17.31 -6.44
C ALA A 43 -1.14 16.17 -7.34
N HIS A 44 0.14 15.82 -7.23
CA HIS A 44 0.72 14.70 -7.95
C HIS A 44 0.09 13.37 -7.53
N MET A 45 -0.13 13.18 -6.23
CA MET A 45 -0.84 11.98 -5.73
C MET A 45 -2.28 11.91 -6.26
N GLN A 46 -2.98 13.04 -6.31
CA GLN A 46 -4.31 13.13 -6.90
C GLN A 46 -4.29 12.81 -8.41
N HIS A 47 -3.33 13.34 -9.17
CA HIS A 47 -3.19 13.01 -10.59
C HIS A 47 -2.93 11.52 -10.80
N ALA A 48 -2.13 10.89 -9.96
CA ALA A 48 -1.87 9.45 -10.03
C ALA A 48 -3.14 8.61 -9.76
N ASP A 49 -4.01 9.05 -8.84
CA ASP A 49 -5.31 8.43 -8.62
C ASP A 49 -6.24 8.60 -9.84
N LEU A 50 -6.35 9.83 -10.36
CA LEU A 50 -7.15 10.15 -11.55
C LEU A 50 -6.67 9.42 -12.81
N GLU A 51 -5.35 9.26 -12.96
CA GLU A 51 -4.74 8.52 -14.06
C GLU A 51 -5.20 7.06 -14.04
N ILE A 52 -4.99 6.37 -12.91
CA ILE A 52 -5.33 4.95 -12.77
C ILE A 52 -6.83 4.73 -12.92
N ARG A 53 -7.66 5.55 -12.25
CA ARG A 53 -9.12 5.44 -12.32
C ARG A 53 -9.72 6.00 -13.61
N ARG A 54 -8.88 6.58 -14.47
CA ARG A 54 -9.27 7.20 -15.75
C ARG A 54 -10.31 8.32 -15.61
N LEU A 55 -10.30 9.05 -14.50
CA LEU A 55 -11.28 10.10 -14.16
C LEU A 55 -10.83 11.52 -14.51
N HIS A 56 -9.77 11.67 -15.30
CA HIS A 56 -9.25 12.99 -15.67
C HIS A 56 -10.29 13.88 -16.37
N GLN A 57 -11.15 13.32 -17.24
CA GLN A 57 -12.19 14.08 -17.93
C GLN A 57 -13.26 14.62 -16.96
N GLU A 58 -13.67 13.80 -15.99
CA GLU A 58 -14.62 14.20 -14.94
C GLU A 58 -14.04 15.30 -14.04
N ALA A 59 -12.73 15.29 -13.85
CA ALA A 59 -11.99 16.35 -13.15
C ALA A 59 -11.71 17.59 -14.03
N GLY A 60 -12.18 17.64 -15.28
CA GLY A 60 -11.92 18.75 -16.20
C GLY A 60 -10.48 18.84 -16.72
N LEU A 61 -9.71 17.74 -16.60
CA LEU A 61 -8.31 17.63 -17.02
C LEU A 61 -8.18 16.87 -18.34
N ARG A 62 -7.12 17.16 -19.09
CA ARG A 62 -6.75 16.37 -20.26
C ARG A 62 -5.91 15.19 -19.80
N ARG A 63 -5.91 14.11 -20.60
CA ARG A 63 -5.06 12.93 -20.33
C ARG A 63 -3.60 13.28 -20.04
N LYS A 64 -3.01 14.17 -20.85
CA LYS A 64 -1.61 14.58 -20.69
C LYS A 64 -1.30 15.33 -19.38
N ASP A 65 -2.33 15.81 -18.68
CA ASP A 65 -2.16 16.52 -17.41
C ASP A 65 -1.98 15.51 -16.24
N VAL A 66 -2.39 14.25 -16.41
CA VAL A 66 -2.27 13.18 -15.40
C VAL A 66 -1.37 12.01 -15.81
N GLU A 67 -1.09 11.85 -17.11
CA GLU A 67 -0.33 10.73 -17.64
C GLU A 67 1.09 10.65 -17.06
N GLY A 68 1.45 9.46 -16.58
CA GLY A 68 2.74 9.19 -15.95
C GLY A 68 2.82 9.56 -14.47
N ALA A 69 1.76 10.09 -13.86
CA ALA A 69 1.75 10.45 -12.46
C ALA A 69 1.94 9.21 -11.55
N TRP A 70 1.24 8.11 -11.81
CA TRP A 70 1.42 6.85 -11.09
C TRP A 70 2.81 6.24 -11.34
N ALA A 71 3.32 6.32 -12.57
CA ALA A 71 4.66 5.87 -12.89
C ALA A 71 5.72 6.61 -12.04
N GLU A 72 5.53 7.91 -11.78
CA GLU A 72 6.39 8.67 -10.88
C GLU A 72 6.31 8.19 -9.44
N VAL A 73 5.10 7.92 -8.92
CA VAL A 73 4.90 7.35 -7.58
C VAL A 73 5.70 6.04 -7.45
N CYS A 74 5.56 5.14 -8.41
CA CYS A 74 6.30 3.88 -8.45
C CYS A 74 7.81 4.13 -8.52
N ARG A 75 8.28 5.07 -9.36
CA ARG A 75 9.70 5.41 -9.50
C ARG A 75 10.30 5.90 -8.18
N GLN A 76 9.61 6.78 -7.46
CA GLN A 76 10.02 7.25 -6.14
C GLN A 76 10.06 6.12 -5.11
N ALA A 77 9.08 5.22 -5.15
CA ALA A 77 9.07 4.03 -4.31
C ALA A 77 10.31 3.14 -4.57
N TYR A 78 10.68 2.88 -5.83
CA TYR A 78 11.89 2.10 -6.15
C TYR A 78 13.17 2.79 -5.69
N ARG A 79 13.27 4.12 -5.86
CA ARG A 79 14.43 4.91 -5.42
C ARG A 79 14.70 4.79 -3.92
N ALA A 80 13.66 4.53 -3.12
CA ALA A 80 13.81 4.38 -1.68
C ALA A 80 14.64 3.15 -1.26
N LYS A 81 14.70 2.08 -2.08
CA LYS A 81 15.44 0.82 -1.82
C LYS A 81 15.16 0.21 -0.43
N ARG A 82 13.93 0.38 0.06
CA ARG A 82 13.43 -0.14 1.34
C ARG A 82 11.93 -0.40 1.23
N ASP A 83 11.32 -0.88 2.31
CA ASP A 83 9.87 -1.05 2.35
C ASP A 83 9.19 0.31 2.24
N VAL A 84 8.09 0.38 1.50
CA VAL A 84 7.40 1.64 1.18
C VAL A 84 5.95 1.62 1.62
N VAL A 85 5.42 2.79 1.96
CA VAL A 85 3.99 3.05 2.12
C VAL A 85 3.55 3.99 1.01
N ILE A 86 2.49 3.61 0.30
CA ILE A 86 1.82 4.43 -0.71
C ILE A 86 0.37 4.54 -0.28
N SER A 87 -0.16 5.76 -0.23
CA SER A 87 -1.53 6.00 0.18
C SER A 87 -2.29 6.57 -0.99
N GLN A 88 -3.17 5.75 -1.58
CA GLN A 88 -4.09 6.15 -2.63
C GLN A 88 -5.52 5.71 -2.27
N PRO A 89 -6.20 6.48 -1.40
CA PRO A 89 -7.55 6.20 -0.94
C PRO A 89 -8.53 5.80 -2.04
N GLY A 90 -8.56 6.56 -3.14
CA GLY A 90 -9.52 6.41 -4.23
C GLY A 90 -9.40 5.08 -4.98
N LEU A 91 -8.25 4.40 -4.94
CA LEU A 91 -8.04 3.12 -5.61
C LEU A 91 -8.86 1.95 -5.03
N VAL A 92 -9.59 2.17 -3.94
CA VAL A 92 -10.63 1.22 -3.49
C VAL A 92 -11.73 1.06 -4.54
N GLU A 93 -12.02 2.11 -5.31
CA GLU A 93 -13.03 2.14 -6.38
C GLU A 93 -12.48 1.69 -7.73
N ALA A 94 -11.24 1.19 -7.79
CA ALA A 94 -10.63 0.77 -9.05
C ALA A 94 -11.34 -0.46 -9.61
N THR A 95 -11.58 -0.48 -10.93
CA THR A 95 -12.05 -1.68 -11.64
C THR A 95 -10.92 -2.74 -11.74
N ASP A 96 -11.24 -3.93 -12.24
CA ASP A 96 -10.27 -5.01 -12.47
C ASP A 96 -9.02 -4.56 -13.27
N ASP A 97 -9.23 -3.92 -14.42
CA ASP A 97 -8.13 -3.46 -15.27
C ASP A 97 -7.32 -2.33 -14.62
N GLN A 98 -7.99 -1.47 -13.84
CA GLN A 98 -7.35 -0.33 -13.17
C GLN A 98 -6.50 -0.80 -11.98
N ALA A 99 -7.02 -1.74 -11.19
CA ALA A 99 -6.27 -2.36 -10.09
C ALA A 99 -5.07 -3.14 -10.64
N ALA A 100 -5.23 -3.87 -11.75
CA ALA A 100 -4.14 -4.58 -12.41
C ALA A 100 -3.05 -3.59 -12.89
N LEU A 101 -3.43 -2.51 -13.56
CA LEU A 101 -2.51 -1.46 -14.01
C LEU A 101 -1.72 -0.85 -12.84
N ALA A 102 -2.40 -0.51 -11.74
CA ALA A 102 -1.75 0.04 -10.56
C ALA A 102 -0.77 -0.98 -9.92
N TYR A 103 -1.21 -2.23 -9.78
CA TYR A 103 -0.43 -3.33 -9.24
C TYR A 103 0.84 -3.61 -10.06
N ASP A 104 0.73 -3.58 -11.38
CA ASP A 104 1.86 -3.83 -12.30
C ASP A 104 2.96 -2.77 -12.14
N GLY A 105 2.60 -1.52 -11.86
CA GLY A 105 3.58 -0.47 -11.52
C GLY A 105 4.45 -0.80 -10.30
N LEU A 106 3.96 -1.65 -9.40
CA LEU A 106 4.66 -2.12 -8.20
C LEU A 106 5.43 -3.43 -8.43
N PHE A 107 5.66 -3.82 -9.68
CA PHE A 107 6.45 -5.00 -10.04
C PHE A 107 7.82 -5.08 -9.33
N GLY A 108 8.05 -6.16 -8.58
CA GLY A 108 9.30 -6.36 -7.84
C GLY A 108 9.21 -5.98 -6.36
N PHE A 109 8.12 -5.31 -5.95
CA PHE A 109 7.69 -5.29 -4.55
C PHE A 109 6.86 -6.52 -4.20
N ARG A 110 6.86 -6.86 -2.91
CA ARG A 110 5.81 -7.68 -2.32
C ARG A 110 4.69 -6.74 -1.89
N VAL A 111 3.64 -6.65 -2.68
CA VAL A 111 2.50 -5.79 -2.38
C VAL A 111 1.66 -6.39 -1.25
N HIS A 112 1.32 -5.53 -0.30
CA HIS A 112 0.37 -5.71 0.78
C HIS A 112 -0.67 -4.61 0.71
N LEU A 113 -1.94 -4.96 0.84
CA LEU A 113 -3.04 -4.01 0.83
C LEU A 113 -3.41 -3.65 2.25
N VAL A 114 -3.66 -2.36 2.47
CA VAL A 114 -4.18 -1.83 3.72
C VAL A 114 -5.48 -1.12 3.40
N LEU A 115 -6.60 -1.72 3.78
CA LEU A 115 -7.93 -1.13 3.64
C LEU A 115 -8.30 -0.41 4.93
N THR A 116 -8.85 0.79 4.81
CA THR A 116 -9.27 1.64 5.94
C THR A 116 -10.78 1.90 5.94
N PRO A 117 -11.61 0.87 6.18
CA PRO A 117 -13.05 1.06 6.22
C PRO A 117 -13.47 1.75 7.54
N PRO A 118 -14.68 2.32 7.63
CA PRO A 118 -15.18 2.90 8.88
C PRO A 118 -15.37 1.87 10.00
N ALA A 119 -15.65 0.61 9.63
CA ALA A 119 -15.76 -0.54 10.52
C ALA A 119 -15.23 -1.80 9.80
N VAL A 120 -14.94 -2.86 10.54
CA VAL A 120 -14.51 -4.13 9.92
C VAL A 120 -15.64 -4.66 9.02
N PRO A 121 -15.40 -4.90 7.71
CA PRO A 121 -16.43 -5.41 6.81
C PRO A 121 -16.73 -6.87 7.09
N ASP A 122 -18.01 -7.26 6.98
CA ASP A 122 -18.43 -8.66 7.07
C ASP A 122 -17.93 -9.50 5.88
N ASP A 123 -17.86 -8.88 4.69
CA ASP A 123 -17.32 -9.48 3.47
C ASP A 123 -16.02 -8.77 3.05
N LEU A 124 -14.88 -9.39 3.40
CA LEU A 124 -13.56 -8.90 3.03
C LEU A 124 -13.28 -9.05 1.53
N GLU A 125 -13.85 -10.05 0.85
CA GLU A 125 -13.60 -10.23 -0.58
C GLU A 125 -14.29 -9.11 -1.37
N ALA A 126 -15.53 -8.78 -1.00
CA ALA A 126 -16.23 -7.61 -1.55
C ALA A 126 -15.51 -6.30 -1.20
N ALA A 127 -15.05 -6.13 0.04
CA ALA A 127 -14.42 -4.88 0.49
C ALA A 127 -13.07 -4.58 -0.18
N PHE A 128 -12.27 -5.61 -0.52
CA PHE A 128 -11.05 -5.44 -1.31
C PHE A 128 -11.32 -5.48 -2.82
N GLY A 129 -12.48 -5.98 -3.25
CA GLY A 129 -12.94 -5.98 -4.63
C GLY A 129 -11.92 -6.60 -5.60
N PRO A 130 -11.61 -5.93 -6.73
CA PRO A 130 -10.66 -6.41 -7.73
C PRO A 130 -9.27 -6.79 -7.22
N TRP A 131 -8.83 -6.16 -6.12
CA TRP A 131 -7.50 -6.37 -5.58
C TRP A 131 -7.28 -7.78 -5.01
N THR A 132 -8.35 -8.50 -4.66
CA THR A 132 -8.31 -9.86 -4.13
C THR A 132 -7.66 -10.86 -5.10
N ARG A 133 -7.89 -10.68 -6.41
CA ARG A 133 -7.34 -11.53 -7.48
C ARG A 133 -5.84 -11.36 -7.67
N LEU A 134 -5.34 -10.16 -7.39
CA LEU A 134 -3.94 -9.75 -7.50
C LEU A 134 -3.17 -10.11 -6.21
N VAL A 135 -3.77 -9.85 -5.04
CA VAL A 135 -3.20 -10.09 -3.71
C VAL A 135 -3.88 -11.27 -3.03
N ARG A 136 -3.76 -12.45 -3.66
CA ARG A 136 -4.46 -13.69 -3.27
C ARG A 136 -4.21 -14.13 -1.82
N LYS A 137 -2.98 -13.94 -1.34
CA LYS A 137 -2.61 -14.38 0.01
C LYS A 137 -3.24 -13.46 1.04
N GLN A 138 -4.17 -14.00 1.84
CA GLN A 138 -4.86 -13.28 2.92
C GLN A 138 -3.90 -12.57 3.87
N GLY A 139 -2.77 -13.18 4.24
CA GLY A 139 -1.71 -12.54 5.05
C GLY A 139 -0.95 -11.39 4.36
N ARG A 140 -1.51 -10.81 3.29
CA ARG A 140 -1.07 -9.58 2.62
C ARG A 140 -2.22 -8.58 2.44
N ARG A 141 -3.37 -8.83 3.05
CA ARG A 141 -4.57 -8.00 3.02
C ARG A 141 -4.89 -7.64 4.47
N PHE A 142 -4.79 -6.36 4.79
CA PHE A 142 -4.93 -5.85 6.16
C PHE A 142 -6.08 -4.87 6.21
N VAL A 143 -6.90 -4.99 7.24
CA VAL A 143 -7.98 -4.04 7.53
C VAL A 143 -7.58 -3.24 8.76
N VAL A 144 -7.57 -1.91 8.62
CA VAL A 144 -7.28 -0.96 9.70
C VAL A 144 -8.48 -0.03 9.80
N PRO A 145 -9.48 -0.33 10.63
CA PRO A 145 -10.67 0.49 10.72
C PRO A 145 -10.33 1.92 11.13
N VAL A 146 -10.66 2.89 10.27
CA VAL A 146 -10.51 4.33 10.56
C VAL A 146 -11.87 4.83 11.01
N GLY A 147 -12.17 4.65 12.30
CA GLY A 147 -13.34 5.29 12.90
C GLY A 147 -13.29 6.82 12.72
N ALA A 148 -14.41 7.49 13.02
CA ALA A 148 -14.51 8.95 12.96
C ALA A 148 -13.54 9.62 13.95
N GLY A 149 -12.29 9.82 13.55
CA GLY A 149 -11.27 10.52 14.34
C GLY A 149 -9.90 9.86 14.39
N MET A 150 -9.59 8.82 13.58
CA MET A 150 -8.22 8.34 13.53
C MET A 150 -7.30 9.47 13.04
N ALA A 151 -6.28 9.82 13.83
CA ALA A 151 -5.28 10.80 13.45
C ALA A 151 -4.20 10.17 12.55
N PRO A 152 -3.52 10.94 11.66
CA PRO A 152 -2.46 10.42 10.80
C PRO A 152 -1.31 9.75 11.57
N THR A 153 -1.01 10.23 12.79
CA THR A 153 0.02 9.65 13.66
C THR A 153 -0.36 8.26 14.17
N VAL A 154 -1.64 8.05 14.49
CA VAL A 154 -2.18 6.75 14.89
C VAL A 154 -2.12 5.79 13.70
N PHE A 155 -2.59 6.24 12.53
CA PHE A 155 -2.53 5.42 11.31
C PHE A 155 -1.10 5.04 10.92
N ALA A 156 -0.15 5.98 11.03
CA ALA A 156 1.28 5.68 10.84
C ALA A 156 1.81 4.63 11.84
N GLY A 157 1.32 4.67 13.08
CA GLY A 157 1.61 3.63 14.08
C GLY A 157 1.11 2.25 13.65
N GLU A 158 -0.11 2.15 13.12
CA GLU A 158 -0.65 0.90 12.58
C GLU A 158 0.18 0.36 11.42
N LEU A 159 0.52 1.21 10.45
CA LEU A 159 1.37 0.85 9.33
C LEU A 159 2.75 0.34 9.78
N ALA A 160 3.34 1.00 10.77
CA ALA A 160 4.60 0.56 11.37
C ALA A 160 4.48 -0.81 12.05
N ARG A 161 3.39 -1.06 12.78
CA ARG A 161 3.10 -2.37 13.41
C ARG A 161 2.94 -3.46 12.36
N LEU A 162 2.10 -3.24 11.34
CA LEU A 162 1.89 -4.18 10.24
C LEU A 162 3.20 -4.52 9.53
N ALA A 163 4.04 -3.52 9.26
CA ALA A 163 5.34 -3.74 8.63
C ALA A 163 6.28 -4.58 9.50
N HIS A 164 6.28 -4.35 10.82
CA HIS A 164 7.03 -5.17 11.76
C HIS A 164 6.57 -6.63 11.73
N ASP A 165 5.26 -6.88 11.80
CA ASP A 165 4.68 -8.23 11.79
C ASP A 165 4.99 -8.99 10.51
N VAL A 166 4.86 -8.33 9.35
CA VAL A 166 5.21 -8.91 8.04
C VAL A 166 6.68 -9.33 7.99
N ARG A 167 7.59 -8.50 8.53
CA ARG A 167 9.02 -8.81 8.55
C ARG A 167 9.33 -9.95 9.52
N ARG A 168 8.70 -9.96 10.70
CA ARG A 168 8.83 -11.01 11.71
C ARG A 168 8.41 -12.37 11.13
N GLU A 169 7.22 -12.45 10.55
CA GLU A 169 6.70 -13.69 9.94
C GLU A 169 7.63 -14.19 8.80
N ARG A 170 8.22 -13.27 8.03
CA ARG A 170 9.21 -13.62 6.99
C ARG A 170 10.50 -14.18 7.59
N ALA A 171 11.01 -13.57 8.66
CA ALA A 171 12.22 -14.01 9.35
C ALA A 171 12.03 -15.40 9.97
N GLU A 172 10.92 -15.62 10.68
CA GLU A 172 10.55 -16.92 11.27
C GLU A 172 10.47 -18.02 10.21
N ARG A 173 9.79 -17.77 9.09
CA ARG A 173 9.73 -18.72 7.97
C ARG A 173 11.11 -19.01 7.37
N ALA A 174 11.98 -18.01 7.28
CA ALA A 174 13.34 -18.20 6.79
C ALA A 174 14.17 -19.06 7.76
N LEU A 175 14.02 -18.85 9.08
CA LEU A 175 14.65 -19.67 10.11
C LEU A 175 14.17 -21.12 10.07
N LEU A 176 12.85 -21.35 10.01
CA LEU A 176 12.27 -22.70 9.89
C LEU A 176 12.76 -23.42 8.64
N LYS A 177 12.85 -22.73 7.50
CA LYS A 177 13.37 -23.29 6.25
C LYS A 177 14.85 -23.67 6.36
N ARG A 178 15.66 -22.86 7.06
CA ARG A 178 17.08 -23.16 7.32
C ARG A 178 17.21 -24.36 8.25
N ALA A 179 16.45 -24.41 9.34
CA ALA A 179 16.46 -25.52 10.29
C ALA A 179 16.09 -26.85 9.63
N ARG A 180 15.08 -26.86 8.75
CA ARG A 180 14.70 -28.07 7.97
C ARG A 180 15.79 -28.57 7.04
N ARG A 181 16.59 -27.67 6.46
CA ARG A 181 17.72 -28.02 5.60
C ARG A 181 18.94 -28.52 6.38
N ALA A 182 19.05 -28.13 7.66
CA ALA A 182 20.15 -28.52 8.53
C ALA A 182 19.94 -29.87 9.22
N LYS A 183 18.72 -30.44 9.22
CA LYS A 183 18.50 -31.82 9.66
C LYS A 183 19.06 -32.77 8.58
N PRO A 184 20.11 -33.57 8.85
CA PRO A 184 20.56 -34.59 7.92
C PRO A 184 19.42 -35.59 7.71
N SER A 185 19.28 -36.11 6.50
CA SER A 185 18.51 -37.33 6.26
C SER A 185 19.17 -38.42 7.11
N ALA A 186 18.55 -38.79 8.24
CA ALA A 186 18.95 -39.99 8.95
C ALA A 186 18.70 -41.17 7.99
N ALA A 187 19.80 -41.78 7.55
CA ALA A 187 19.82 -43.05 6.83
C ALA A 187 19.65 -44.20 7.83
#